data_AF-A0A965HJX9-F1
#
_entry.id   AF-A0A965HJX9-F1
#
_cell.length_a   1.000
_cell.length_b   1.000
_cell.length_c   1.000
_cell.angle_alpha   90.00
_cell.angle_beta   90.00
_cell.angle_gamma   90.00
#
_symmetry.space_group_name_H-M   'P 1'
#
loop_
_entity.id
_entity.type
_entity.pdbx_description
1 polymer ?
#
loop_
_entity_poly.entity_id
_entity_poly.type
_entity_poly.pdbx_seq_one_letter_code
_entity_poly.pdbx_strand_id
1 'polypeptide(L)'
;MAYANSSKWVEKLEQEGELLRVREPACVELEIAAAADQESKSGHGGKALLFESPVRRDGTAYGFPVLINGYGSAKRIAMALGREKVEEIG
;
A
#
# COMPACT_ATOMS: atom_id res chain seq x y z
N MET A 1 2.10 -8.51 14.43
CA MET A 1 1.81 -7.24 13.73
C MET A 1 1.41 -6.21 14.77
N ALA A 2 1.90 -4.97 14.63
CA ALA A 2 1.67 -3.90 15.59
C ALA A 2 0.26 -3.27 15.52
N TYR A 3 -0.49 -3.52 14.45
CA TYR A 3 -1.81 -2.94 14.22
C TYR A 3 -2.89 -4.02 14.22
N ALA A 4 -4.06 -3.68 14.78
CA ALA A 4 -5.15 -4.63 15.00
C ALA A 4 -5.83 -5.12 13.71
N ASN A 5 -5.80 -4.34 12.63
CA ASN A 5 -6.39 -4.67 11.33
C ASN A 5 -5.82 -3.79 10.22
N SER A 6 -6.19 -4.11 8.97
CA SER A 6 -5.74 -3.39 7.77
C SER A 6 -6.11 -1.90 7.77
N SER A 7 -7.27 -1.52 8.31
CA SER A 7 -7.67 -0.11 8.39
C SER A 7 -6.75 0.68 9.31
N LYS A 8 -6.40 0.12 10.47
CA LYS A 8 -5.40 0.74 11.38
C LYS A 8 -4.02 0.79 10.76
N TRP A 9 -3.66 -0.17 9.93
CA TRP A 9 -2.41 -0.11 9.19
C TRP A 9 -2.40 1.03 8.15
N VAL A 10 -3.47 1.17 7.38
CA VAL A 10 -3.64 2.27 6.41
C VAL A 10 -3.58 3.64 7.08
N GLU A 11 -4.29 3.83 8.19
CA GLU A 11 -4.25 5.08 8.97
C GLU A 11 -2.82 5.43 9.37
N LYS A 12 -2.05 4.44 9.83
CA LYS A 12 -0.66 4.67 10.22
C LYS A 12 0.24 5.01 9.04
N LEU A 13 0.07 4.33 7.90
CA LEU A 13 0.81 4.66 6.68
C LEU A 13 0.54 6.10 6.22
N GLU A 14 -0.71 6.56 6.31
CA GLU A 14 -1.09 7.93 5.98
C GLU A 14 -0.45 8.94 6.95
N GLN A 15 -0.50 8.68 8.26
CA GLN A 15 0.13 9.51 9.28
C GLN A 15 1.65 9.66 9.10
N GLU A 16 2.33 8.59 8.68
CA GLU A 16 3.79 8.57 8.46
C GLU A 16 4.21 9.07 7.07
N GLY A 17 3.25 9.52 6.25
CA GLY A 17 3.50 9.99 4.88
C GLY A 17 3.91 8.88 3.89
N GLU A 18 3.75 7.62 4.28
CA GLU A 18 4.12 6.41 3.54
C GLU A 18 3.02 5.92 2.57
N LEU A 19 1.84 6.56 2.57
CA LEU A 19 0.71 6.22 1.72
C LEU A 19 0.47 7.27 0.63
N LEU A 20 0.11 6.81 -0.56
CA LEU A 20 -0.52 7.60 -1.62
C LEU A 20 -1.92 7.04 -1.89
N ARG A 21 -2.92 7.92 -1.94
CA ARG A 21 -4.32 7.56 -2.23
C ARG A 21 -4.65 7.88 -3.68
N VAL A 22 -5.17 6.90 -4.40
CA VAL A 22 -5.63 7.03 -5.78
C VAL A 22 -7.16 6.92 -5.77
N ARG A 23 -7.81 8.05 -6.02
CA ARG A 23 -9.28 8.17 -6.00
C ARG A 23 -9.92 7.88 -7.34
N GLU A 24 -9.19 8.13 -8.41
CA GLU A 24 -9.66 7.87 -9.76
C GLU A 24 -9.86 6.36 -10.00
N PRO A 25 -10.85 5.97 -10.83
CA PRO A 25 -11.05 4.59 -11.20
C PRO A 25 -9.78 3.98 -11.80
N ALA A 26 -9.36 2.81 -11.28
CA ALA A 26 -8.14 2.13 -11.74
C ALA A 26 -8.41 0.65 -12.00
N CYS A 27 -7.98 0.16 -13.17
CA CYS A 27 -8.21 -1.22 -13.56
C CYS A 27 -7.38 -2.18 -12.70
N VAL A 28 -8.03 -3.20 -12.12
CA VAL A 28 -7.34 -4.26 -11.38
C VAL A 28 -6.45 -5.12 -12.29
N GLU A 29 -6.78 -5.17 -13.58
CA GLU A 29 -5.99 -5.86 -14.59
C GLU A 29 -4.90 -4.93 -15.12
N LEU A 30 -3.64 -5.26 -14.79
CA LEU A 30 -2.40 -4.60 -15.23
C LEU A 30 -2.15 -3.19 -14.68
N GLU A 31 -3.15 -2.31 -14.56
CA GLU A 31 -2.91 -0.91 -14.16
C GLU A 31 -2.47 -0.79 -12.69
N ILE A 32 -3.26 -1.32 -11.75
CA ILE A 32 -2.90 -1.34 -10.32
C ILE A 32 -1.58 -2.10 -10.09
N ALA A 33 -1.37 -3.20 -10.81
CA ALA A 33 -0.14 -3.99 -10.71
C ALA A 33 1.08 -3.24 -11.24
N ALA A 34 0.97 -2.52 -12.35
CA ALA A 34 2.05 -1.71 -12.92
C ALA A 34 2.42 -0.54 -11.99
N ALA A 35 1.42 0.12 -11.39
CA ALA A 35 1.66 1.16 -10.40
C ALA A 35 2.43 0.62 -9.18
N ALA A 36 2.03 -0.56 -8.68
CA ALA A 36 2.75 -1.21 -7.59
C ALA A 36 4.18 -1.63 -7.98
N ASP A 37 4.38 -2.14 -9.19
CA ASP A 37 5.70 -2.51 -9.71
C ASP A 37 6.64 -1.29 -9.73
N GLN A 38 6.15 -0.15 -10.23
CA GLN A 38 6.90 1.11 -10.25
C GLN A 38 7.29 1.58 -8.83
N GLU A 39 6.33 1.60 -7.89
CA GLU A 39 6.63 2.02 -6.51
C GLU A 39 7.61 1.06 -5.84
N SER A 40 7.44 -0.26 -6.00
CA SER A 40 8.32 -1.26 -5.38
C SER A 40 9.77 -1.16 -5.84
N LYS A 41 9.99 -0.69 -7.08
CA LYS A 41 11.32 -0.49 -7.69
C LYS A 41 11.86 0.92 -7.52
N SER A 42 11.06 1.83 -6.96
CA SER A 42 11.49 3.19 -6.64
C SER A 42 12.43 3.20 -5.44
N GLY A 43 13.14 4.30 -5.24
CA GLY A 43 14.07 4.48 -4.12
C GLY A 43 13.41 4.15 -2.78
N HIS A 44 14.10 3.35 -1.96
CA HIS A 44 13.62 2.90 -0.65
C HIS A 44 12.27 2.14 -0.66
N GLY A 45 11.85 1.57 -1.80
CA GLY A 45 10.60 0.81 -1.92
C GLY A 45 9.34 1.65 -2.15
N GLY A 46 9.52 2.92 -2.54
CA GLY A 46 8.44 3.84 -2.90
C GLY A 46 7.38 4.01 -1.80
N LYS A 47 6.16 4.38 -2.18
CA LYS A 47 5.00 4.50 -1.30
C LYS A 47 4.09 3.28 -1.37
N ALA A 48 3.33 3.05 -0.29
CA ALA A 48 2.15 2.22 -0.35
C ALA A 48 1.06 2.94 -1.17
N LEU A 49 0.26 2.17 -1.92
CA LEU A 49 -0.82 2.70 -2.75
C LEU A 49 -2.16 2.19 -2.24
N LEU A 50 -3.11 3.10 -2.02
CA LEU A 50 -4.50 2.76 -1.75
C LEU A 50 -5.38 3.23 -2.90
N PHE A 51 -5.88 2.29 -3.69
CA PHE A 51 -6.86 2.54 -4.74
C PHE A 51 -8.26 2.44 -4.16
N GLU A 52 -9.00 3.56 -4.18
CA GLU A 52 -10.34 3.63 -3.59
C GLU A 52 -11.44 3.14 -4.54
N SER A 53 -11.19 3.24 -5.85
CA SER A 53 -12.15 2.93 -6.91
C SER A 53 -11.61 1.85 -7.88
N PRO A 54 -11.26 0.63 -7.43
CA PRO A 54 -10.81 -0.41 -8.33
C PRO A 54 -11.93 -0.86 -9.28
N VAL A 55 -11.62 -1.02 -10.56
CA VAL A 55 -12.58 -1.45 -11.60
C VAL A 55 -12.09 -2.70 -12.34
N ARG A 56 -13.01 -3.47 -12.89
CA ARG A 56 -12.74 -4.56 -13.84
C ARG A 56 -12.38 -3.98 -15.20
N ARG A 57 -11.88 -4.84 -16.10
CA ARG A 57 -11.57 -4.49 -17.49
C ARG A 57 -12.76 -3.91 -18.26
N ASP A 58 -13.98 -4.31 -17.91
CA ASP A 58 -15.23 -3.81 -18.50
C ASP A 58 -15.74 -2.49 -17.86
N GLY A 59 -15.00 -1.93 -16.90
CA GLY A 59 -15.36 -0.71 -16.18
C GLY A 59 -16.26 -0.94 -14.96
N THR A 60 -16.68 -2.18 -14.67
CA THR A 60 -17.49 -2.47 -13.49
C THR A 60 -16.68 -2.25 -12.21
N ALA A 61 -17.19 -1.40 -11.31
CA ALA A 61 -16.55 -1.09 -10.04
C ALA A 61 -16.62 -2.27 -9.05
N TYR A 62 -15.56 -2.44 -8.26
CA TYR A 62 -15.57 -3.28 -7.06
C TYR A 62 -16.06 -2.47 -5.85
N GLY A 63 -16.72 -3.15 -4.91
CA GLY A 63 -17.29 -2.51 -3.71
C GLY A 63 -16.30 -2.31 -2.55
N PHE A 64 -15.00 -2.50 -2.77
CA PHE A 64 -13.98 -2.38 -1.73
C PHE A 64 -12.64 -1.88 -2.32
N PRO A 65 -11.84 -1.14 -1.53
CA PRO A 65 -10.57 -0.59 -1.99
C PRO A 65 -9.46 -1.66 -2.05
N VAL A 66 -8.38 -1.35 -2.76
CA VAL A 66 -7.17 -2.18 -2.83
C VAL A 66 -5.98 -1.43 -2.23
N LEU A 67 -5.40 -1.98 -1.16
CA LEU A 67 -4.09 -1.59 -0.66
C LEU A 67 -3.03 -2.48 -1.30
N ILE A 68 -2.02 -1.88 -1.93
CA ILE A 68 -0.88 -2.60 -2.53
C ILE A 68 0.43 -1.89 -2.20
N ASN A 69 1.55 -2.61 -2.26
CA ASN A 69 2.89 -2.16 -1.83
C ASN A 69 2.96 -1.72 -0.33
N GLY A 70 1.96 -2.11 0.47
CA GLY A 70 1.80 -1.72 1.88
C GLY A 70 2.97 -2.10 2.78
N TYR A 71 3.76 -3.11 2.41
CA TYR A 71 4.95 -3.57 3.14
C TYR A 71 6.23 -3.48 2.29
N GLY A 72 6.20 -2.75 1.18
CA GLY A 72 7.28 -2.74 0.18
C GLY A 72 8.56 -2.01 0.56
N SER A 73 8.75 -1.61 1.81
CA SER A 73 9.96 -0.95 2.28
C SER A 73 10.41 -1.46 3.64
N ALA A 74 11.72 -1.39 3.91
CA ALA A 74 12.29 -1.74 5.21
C ALA A 74 11.65 -0.94 6.36
N LYS A 75 11.41 0.36 6.15
CA LYS A 75 10.71 1.23 7.11
C LYS A 75 9.29 0.74 7.37
N ARG A 76 8.49 0.45 6.33
CA ARG A 76 7.11 -0.03 6.51
C ARG A 76 7.07 -1.41 7.18
N ILE A 77 8.03 -2.28 6.90
CA ILE A 77 8.14 -3.59 7.58
C ILE A 77 8.46 -3.41 9.07
N ALA A 78 9.43 -2.56 9.42
CA ALA A 78 9.76 -2.26 10.82
C ALA A 78 8.54 -1.70 11.57
N MET A 79 7.86 -0.71 10.97
CA MET A 79 6.61 -0.16 11.51
C MET A 79 5.53 -1.20 11.70
N ALA A 80 5.31 -2.09 10.72
CA ALA A 80 4.33 -3.18 10.79
C ALA A 80 4.60 -4.17 11.94
N LEU A 81 5.86 -4.28 12.35
CA LEU A 81 6.33 -5.14 13.43
C LEU A 81 6.52 -4.40 14.76
N GLY A 82 6.24 -3.09 14.81
CA GLY A 82 6.36 -2.29 16.02
C GLY A 82 7.82 -2.07 16.42
N ARG A 83 8.67 -1.83 15.43
CA ARG A 83 10.10 -1.51 15.56
C ARG A 83 10.40 -0.22 14.83
N GLU A 84 11.51 0.42 15.21
CA GLU A 84 12.01 1.60 14.50
C GLU A 84 12.82 1.19 13.27
N LYS A 85 13.52 0.06 13.37
CA LYS A 85 14.42 -0.45 12.35
C LYS A 85 14.16 -1.91 12.03
N VAL A 86 14.40 -2.29 10.78
CA VAL A 86 14.19 -3.67 10.32
C VAL A 86 15.24 -4.61 10.92
N GLU A 87 16.42 -4.07 11.25
CA GLU A 87 17.53 -4.79 11.88
C GLU A 87 17.25 -5.20 13.33
N GLU A 88 16.22 -4.61 13.96
CA GLU A 88 15.75 -5.00 15.29
C GLU A 88 14.85 -6.26 15.26
N ILE A 89 14.59 -6.79 14.07
CA ILE A 89 13.84 -8.02 13.85
C ILE A 89 14.86 -9.18 13.89
N GLY A 90 14.79 -9.98 14.96
CA GLY A 90 15.63 -11.15 15.21
C GLY A 90 14.81 -12.36 15.65
#